data_AF-A0A353D176-F1
#
_entry.id   AF-A0A353D176-F1
#
_cell.length_a   1.000
_cell.length_b   1.000
_cell.length_c   1.000
_cell.angle_alpha   90.00
_cell.angle_beta   90.00
_cell.angle_gamma   90.00
#
_symmetry.space_group_name_H-M   'P 1'
#
loop_
_entity.id
_entity.type
_entity.pdbx_description
1 polymer ?
#
loop_
_entity_poly.entity_id
_entity_poly.type
_entity_poly.pdbx_seq_one_letter_code
_entity_poly.pdbx_strand_id
1 'polypeptide(L)'
;LTERHQLSKALGDIRRMDWFMTHIKSLAVSENFAWLTGWTSDLDGNQINAALTRNNIRSLVHFPQAPEDCQPPMVMKNPWWAQPFELFANLLGTPSQNEADPSRVLAVMVPLLFGYMFGDVGQGLVILLAGILLQRRWPIAKLLVVNGFAAMIFGFVFGSVFGSENVISPLWVHPIEQPLPVLMVPLAGGVVILLLGLMLNAAESWWQGKFVRWLQVEAAIVVLYASLIASYFWPGSLYISLLALIWYLIGSVLQSPHAMLKTIAASVGSLLENLFQLLINTISFVRVGAFALAHAGLSMAFYTMASATNSMILSFLILLIGNIIIILLEGLVVTIQTTRLILFEFFIRFLRGTGRMFRPLTAPTDTSDTRRTT
;
A
#
# COMPACT_ATOMS: atom_id res chain seq x y z
N LEU A 1 53.44 14.94 -6.33
CA LEU A 1 53.14 14.09 -7.52
C LEU A 1 51.73 14.33 -8.05
N THR A 2 50.73 14.53 -7.19
CA THR A 2 49.32 14.77 -7.56
C THR A 2 49.07 16.09 -8.32
N GLU A 3 49.77 17.18 -7.97
CA GLU A 3 49.64 18.47 -8.67
C GLU A 3 50.44 18.55 -9.99
N ARG A 4 51.56 17.81 -10.09
CA ARG A 4 52.48 17.90 -11.23
C ARG A 4 52.00 17.14 -12.48
N HIS A 5 51.05 16.21 -12.32
CA HIS A 5 50.53 15.35 -13.39
C HIS A 5 49.02 15.49 -13.65
N GLN A 6 48.34 16.49 -13.07
CA GLN A 6 46.88 16.69 -13.23
C GLN A 6 46.06 15.41 -13.05
N LEU A 7 46.51 14.53 -12.14
CA LEU A 7 46.01 13.15 -12.04
C LEU A 7 44.54 13.12 -11.61
N SER A 8 44.11 14.09 -10.80
CA SER A 8 42.71 14.33 -10.45
C SER A 8 41.84 14.71 -11.65
N LYS A 9 42.37 15.54 -12.56
CA LYS A 9 41.67 15.96 -13.77
C LYS A 9 41.53 14.81 -14.76
N ALA A 10 42.61 14.05 -14.98
CA ALA A 10 42.61 12.86 -15.82
C ALA A 10 41.64 11.79 -15.29
N LEU A 11 41.64 11.53 -13.98
CA LEU A 11 40.68 10.62 -13.35
C LEU A 11 39.22 11.11 -13.49
N GLY A 12 38.99 12.42 -13.36
CA GLY A 12 37.67 13.03 -13.57
C GLY A 12 37.18 12.93 -15.01
N ASP A 13 38.08 13.09 -16.00
CA ASP A 13 37.77 12.93 -17.41
C ASP A 13 37.47 11.46 -17.76
N ILE A 14 38.27 10.52 -17.26
CA ILE A 14 38.04 9.07 -17.42
C ILE A 14 36.68 8.67 -16.83
N ARG A 15 36.35 9.13 -15.62
CA ARG A 15 35.04 8.85 -14.99
C ARG A 15 33.87 9.45 -15.75
N ARG A 16 34.04 10.65 -16.32
CA ARG A 16 32.99 11.26 -17.17
C ARG A 16 32.80 10.48 -18.47
N MET A 17 33.88 10.02 -19.11
CA MET A 17 33.78 9.14 -20.28
C MET A 17 33.14 7.81 -19.93
N ASP A 18 33.54 7.16 -18.83
CA ASP A 18 32.96 5.91 -18.35
C ASP A 18 31.45 6.07 -18.07
N TRP A 19 31.08 7.14 -17.36
CA TRP A 19 29.68 7.48 -17.11
C TRP A 19 28.91 7.70 -18.42
N PHE A 20 29.47 8.44 -19.36
CA PHE A 20 28.85 8.74 -20.67
C PHE A 20 28.62 7.44 -21.45
N MET A 21 29.65 6.60 -21.57
CA MET A 21 29.58 5.32 -22.28
C MET A 21 28.61 4.33 -21.64
N THR A 22 28.47 4.36 -20.31
CA THR A 22 27.57 3.45 -19.58
C THR A 22 26.10 3.86 -19.68
N HIS A 23 25.82 5.17 -19.70
CA HIS A 23 24.44 5.67 -19.60
C HIS A 23 23.84 6.13 -20.93
N ILE A 24 24.65 6.49 -21.92
CA ILE A 24 24.18 7.00 -23.22
C ILE A 24 24.31 5.89 -24.25
N LYS A 25 23.20 5.23 -24.56
CA LYS A 25 23.14 4.10 -25.51
C LYS A 25 23.32 4.52 -26.95
N SER A 26 22.74 5.66 -27.33
CA SER A 26 22.83 6.21 -28.68
C SER A 26 22.66 7.72 -28.61
N LEU A 27 23.55 8.43 -29.30
CA LEU A 27 23.45 9.86 -29.54
C LEU A 27 23.44 10.03 -31.05
N ALA A 28 22.30 10.44 -31.62
CA ALA A 28 22.25 10.74 -33.04
C ALA A 28 22.88 12.12 -33.24
N VAL A 29 24.06 12.16 -33.85
CA VAL A 29 24.82 13.39 -34.08
C VAL A 29 24.85 13.69 -35.57
N SER A 30 24.56 14.95 -35.91
CA SER A 30 24.77 15.56 -37.22
C SER A 30 25.84 16.65 -37.09
N GLU A 31 26.28 17.24 -38.21
CA GLU A 31 27.33 18.28 -38.21
C GLU A 31 27.03 19.45 -37.27
N ASN A 32 25.74 19.80 -37.10
CA ASN A 32 25.31 20.96 -36.32
C ASN A 32 24.43 20.63 -35.10
N PHE A 33 23.90 19.41 -35.00
CA PHE A 33 22.96 19.02 -33.94
C PHE A 33 23.29 17.67 -33.33
N ALA A 34 23.24 17.58 -32.01
CA ALA A 34 23.18 16.33 -31.26
C ALA A 34 21.77 16.12 -30.72
N TRP A 35 21.18 14.96 -31.00
CA TRP A 35 19.84 14.59 -30.56
C TRP A 35 19.94 13.74 -29.30
N LEU A 36 19.34 14.25 -28.21
CA LEU A 36 19.22 13.56 -26.95
C LEU A 36 17.74 13.28 -26.67
N THR A 37 17.37 12.01 -26.57
CA THR A 37 16.01 11.60 -26.20
C THR A 37 16.03 10.96 -24.83
N GLY A 38 15.09 11.34 -23.96
CA GLY A 38 14.98 10.79 -22.63
C GLY A 38 13.66 11.19 -21.97
N TRP A 39 13.41 10.59 -20.81
CA TRP A 39 12.26 10.91 -19.98
C TRP A 39 12.66 11.91 -18.89
N THR A 40 11.76 12.82 -18.55
CA THR A 40 11.96 13.77 -17.45
C THR A 40 10.76 13.79 -16.53
N SER A 41 10.99 14.12 -15.25
CA SER A 41 9.94 14.40 -14.26
C SER A 41 9.50 15.87 -14.26
N ASP A 42 10.19 16.73 -15.03
CA ASP A 42 9.88 18.13 -15.24
C ASP A 42 8.92 18.29 -16.44
N LEU A 43 7.62 18.23 -16.15
CA LEU A 43 6.56 18.32 -17.16
C LEU A 43 6.49 19.70 -17.83
N ASP A 44 6.92 20.76 -17.14
CA ASP A 44 6.89 22.14 -17.64
C ASP A 44 8.20 22.54 -18.35
N GLY A 45 9.25 21.71 -18.27
CA GLY A 45 10.55 21.95 -18.88
C GLY A 45 11.35 23.12 -18.30
N ASN A 46 10.86 23.74 -17.23
CA ASN A 46 11.43 24.95 -16.65
C ASN A 46 12.83 24.70 -16.06
N GLN A 47 13.03 23.56 -15.38
CA GLN A 47 14.32 23.23 -14.79
C GLN A 47 15.36 22.90 -15.85
N ILE A 48 14.96 22.15 -16.88
CA ILE A 48 15.85 21.79 -18.00
C ILE A 48 16.25 23.04 -18.78
N ASN A 49 15.29 23.87 -19.17
CA ASN A 49 15.56 25.10 -19.90
C ASN A 49 16.45 26.06 -19.08
N ALA A 50 16.16 26.25 -17.79
CA ALA A 50 16.99 27.06 -16.92
C ALA A 50 18.43 26.53 -16.79
N ALA A 51 18.62 25.20 -16.72
CA ALA A 51 19.94 24.58 -16.67
C ALA A 51 20.73 24.77 -17.97
N LEU A 52 20.06 24.68 -19.13
CA LEU A 52 20.68 24.89 -20.44
C LEU A 52 21.06 26.35 -20.66
N THR A 53 20.18 27.30 -20.28
CA THR A 53 20.47 28.73 -20.35
C THR A 53 21.63 29.13 -19.44
N ARG A 54 21.68 28.60 -18.20
CA ARG A 54 22.81 28.89 -17.27
C ARG A 54 24.17 28.48 -17.83
N ASN A 55 24.22 27.41 -18.63
CA ASN A 55 25.47 26.91 -19.22
C ASN A 55 25.71 27.45 -20.64
N ASN A 56 24.92 28.42 -21.11
CA ASN A 56 24.99 28.98 -22.46
C ASN A 56 24.91 27.94 -23.59
N ILE A 57 24.17 26.85 -23.37
CA ILE A 57 23.98 25.78 -24.36
C ILE A 57 22.80 26.17 -25.25
N ARG A 58 23.03 26.29 -26.57
CA ARG A 58 21.96 26.48 -27.55
C ARG A 58 21.22 25.16 -27.75
N SER A 59 19.98 25.11 -27.29
CA SER A 59 19.16 23.89 -27.34
C SER A 59 17.74 24.19 -27.77
N LEU A 60 17.16 23.29 -28.56
CA LEU A 60 15.72 23.22 -28.81
C LEU A 60 15.17 22.07 -27.98
N VAL A 61 14.36 22.38 -26.97
CA VAL A 61 13.73 21.37 -26.12
C VAL A 61 12.29 21.19 -26.56
N HIS A 62 11.94 19.97 -26.94
CA HIS A 62 10.58 19.61 -27.34
C HIS A 62 10.06 18.47 -26.46
N PHE A 63 8.84 18.59 -25.97
CA PHE A 63 8.17 17.59 -25.14
C PHE A 63 6.99 16.98 -25.92
N PRO A 64 7.24 15.99 -26.79
CA PRO A 64 6.17 15.28 -27.46
C PRO A 64 5.41 14.39 -26.45
N GLN A 65 4.16 14.04 -26.76
CA GLN A 65 3.48 12.97 -26.04
C GLN A 65 4.25 11.64 -26.22
N ALA A 66 4.17 10.78 -25.20
CA ALA A 66 4.80 9.46 -25.25
C ALA A 66 4.32 8.69 -26.50
N PRO A 67 5.22 8.11 -27.31
CA PRO A 67 4.84 7.22 -28.40
C PRO A 67 4.01 6.04 -27.87
N GLU A 68 3.00 5.59 -28.63
CA GLU A 68 2.12 4.48 -28.22
C GLU A 68 2.88 3.17 -27.95
N ASP A 69 4.01 2.95 -28.65
CA ASP A 69 4.85 1.75 -28.52
C ASP A 69 5.81 1.79 -27.31
N CYS A 70 5.89 2.90 -26.58
CA CYS A 70 6.83 3.09 -25.48
C CYS A 70 6.09 3.32 -24.16
N GLN A 71 6.29 2.42 -23.19
CA GLN A 71 5.79 2.63 -21.84
C GLN A 71 6.60 3.75 -21.14
N PRO A 72 5.97 4.90 -20.85
CA PRO A 72 6.62 5.99 -20.14
C PRO A 72 6.94 5.58 -18.69
N PRO A 73 8.07 6.02 -18.14
CA PRO A 73 8.39 5.77 -16.75
C PRO A 73 7.52 6.62 -15.82
N MET A 74 7.20 6.05 -14.66
CA MET A 74 6.29 6.62 -13.68
C MET A 74 7.04 7.20 -12.49
N VAL A 75 6.56 8.36 -12.04
CA VAL A 75 6.96 9.01 -10.78
C VAL A 75 5.73 9.15 -9.91
N MET A 76 5.73 8.52 -8.74
CA MET A 76 4.68 8.69 -7.74
C MET A 76 4.90 10.05 -7.06
N LYS A 77 3.89 10.92 -7.11
CA LYS A 77 3.86 12.19 -6.38
C LYS A 77 2.78 12.12 -5.31
N ASN A 78 3.07 11.44 -4.20
CA ASN A 78 2.15 11.38 -3.08
C ASN A 78 2.37 12.48 -2.06
N PRO A 79 1.28 12.91 -1.37
CA PRO A 79 1.39 13.84 -0.26
C PRO A 79 2.18 13.22 0.89
N TRP A 80 2.74 14.08 1.75
CA TRP A 80 3.66 13.70 2.84
C TRP A 80 3.13 12.61 3.78
N TRP A 81 1.81 12.52 3.98
CA TRP A 81 1.16 11.50 4.81
C TRP A 81 0.98 10.15 4.12
N ALA A 82 0.91 10.11 2.79
CA ALA A 82 0.77 8.87 2.00
C ALA A 82 2.13 8.31 1.53
N GLN A 83 3.18 9.14 1.52
CA GLN A 83 4.54 8.74 1.10
C GLN A 83 5.08 7.47 1.78
N PRO A 84 4.94 7.26 3.11
CA PRO A 84 5.45 6.05 3.75
C PRO A 84 4.83 4.76 3.20
N PHE A 85 3.60 4.85 2.67
CA PHE A 85 2.82 3.72 2.19
C PHE A 85 3.13 3.33 0.75
N GLU A 86 3.89 4.15 0.00
CA GLU A 86 4.41 3.81 -1.33
C GLU A 86 5.28 2.54 -1.30
N LEU A 87 5.90 2.24 -0.14
CA LEU A 87 6.67 1.02 0.06
C LEU A 87 5.86 -0.23 -0.30
N PHE A 88 4.59 -0.30 0.09
CA PHE A 88 3.75 -1.46 -0.20
C PHE A 88 3.44 -1.58 -1.69
N ALA A 89 3.14 -0.46 -2.37
CA ALA A 89 2.92 -0.46 -3.82
C ALA A 89 4.17 -0.97 -4.55
N ASN A 90 5.36 -0.48 -4.16
CA ASN A 90 6.63 -0.90 -4.75
C ASN A 90 6.96 -2.38 -4.54
N LEU A 91 6.42 -3.05 -3.52
CA LEU A 91 6.60 -4.49 -3.32
C LEU A 91 5.85 -5.33 -4.36
N LEU A 92 4.72 -4.83 -4.89
CA LEU A 92 3.92 -5.54 -5.89
C LEU A 92 4.33 -5.17 -7.33
N GLY A 93 4.75 -3.93 -7.54
CA GLY A 93 5.12 -3.39 -8.84
C GLY A 93 4.73 -1.92 -8.97
N THR A 94 5.36 -1.18 -9.89
CA THR A 94 5.02 0.22 -10.11
C THR A 94 3.67 0.30 -10.85
N PRO A 95 2.68 1.07 -10.36
CA PRO A 95 1.42 1.27 -11.09
C PRO A 95 1.68 1.85 -12.49
N SER A 96 0.93 1.38 -13.48
CA SER A 96 0.97 1.97 -14.83
C SER A 96 0.20 3.30 -14.90
N GLN A 97 0.29 4.02 -16.02
CA GLN A 97 -0.40 5.31 -16.19
C GLN A 97 -1.92 5.25 -16.00
N ASN A 98 -2.52 4.09 -16.27
CA ASN A 98 -3.96 3.90 -16.26
C ASN A 98 -4.41 3.04 -15.07
N GLU A 99 -3.55 2.89 -14.05
CA GLU A 99 -3.83 2.21 -12.78
C GLU A 99 -3.95 3.24 -11.65
N ALA A 100 -4.82 2.98 -10.69
CA ALA A 100 -5.01 3.83 -9.54
C ALA A 100 -3.86 3.63 -8.55
N ASP A 101 -3.29 4.73 -8.06
CA ASP A 101 -2.29 4.68 -6.99
C ASP A 101 -2.96 4.28 -5.67
N PRO A 102 -2.61 3.11 -5.08
CA PRO A 102 -3.23 2.67 -3.85
C PRO A 102 -2.75 3.40 -2.60
N SER A 103 -1.65 4.15 -2.69
CA SER A 103 -0.92 4.68 -1.52
C SER A 103 -1.80 5.56 -0.63
N ARG A 104 -2.73 6.32 -1.23
CA ARG A 104 -3.65 7.20 -0.48
C ARG A 104 -4.68 6.42 0.32
N VAL A 105 -5.27 5.40 -0.30
CA VAL A 105 -6.23 4.51 0.36
C VAL A 105 -5.50 3.75 1.47
N LEU A 106 -4.29 3.30 1.17
CA LEU A 106 -3.47 2.54 2.09
C LEU A 106 -3.08 3.31 3.35
N ALA A 107 -2.84 4.61 3.22
CA ALA A 107 -2.50 5.48 4.33
C ALA A 107 -3.63 5.60 5.37
N VAL A 108 -4.87 5.27 5.01
CA VAL A 108 -6.00 5.18 5.93
C VAL A 108 -6.20 3.75 6.42
N MET A 109 -6.06 2.78 5.52
CA MET A 109 -6.42 1.38 5.78
C MET A 109 -5.40 0.65 6.65
N VAL A 110 -4.10 0.85 6.40
CA VAL A 110 -3.03 0.20 7.18
C VAL A 110 -3.11 0.60 8.64
N PRO A 111 -3.14 1.90 9.00
CA PRO A 111 -3.18 2.28 10.41
C PRO A 111 -4.47 1.79 11.09
N LEU A 112 -5.59 1.79 10.36
CA LEU A 112 -6.86 1.30 10.87
C LEU A 112 -6.82 -0.20 11.18
N LEU A 113 -6.33 -1.03 10.25
CA LEU A 113 -6.20 -2.48 10.45
C LEU A 113 -5.19 -2.81 11.55
N PHE A 114 -4.00 -2.19 11.50
CA PHE A 114 -2.96 -2.39 12.51
C PHE A 114 -3.44 -1.97 13.90
N GLY A 115 -4.03 -0.76 14.00
CA GLY A 115 -4.50 -0.21 15.25
C GLY A 115 -5.61 -1.06 15.87
N TYR A 116 -6.54 -1.58 15.06
CA TYR A 116 -7.58 -2.49 15.54
C TYR A 116 -7.00 -3.79 16.10
N MET A 117 -5.97 -4.36 15.46
CA MET A 117 -5.37 -5.64 15.85
C MET A 117 -4.51 -5.55 17.10
N PHE A 118 -3.85 -4.42 17.33
CA PHE A 118 -2.88 -4.22 18.41
C PHE A 118 -3.43 -3.36 19.56
N GLY A 119 -4.64 -2.81 19.43
CA GLY A 119 -5.13 -1.66 20.19
C GLY A 119 -4.86 -1.64 21.70
N ASP A 120 -3.79 -0.95 22.09
CA ASP A 120 -3.40 -0.64 23.46
C ASP A 120 -2.73 0.74 23.53
N VAL A 121 -3.13 1.56 24.50
CA VAL A 121 -2.65 2.95 24.64
C VAL A 121 -1.17 2.99 25.01
N GLY A 122 -0.75 2.16 25.96
CA GLY A 122 0.60 2.17 26.51
C GLY A 122 1.60 1.60 25.53
N GLN A 123 1.30 0.43 24.99
CA GLN A 123 2.14 -0.21 24.00
C GLN A 123 2.18 0.57 22.67
N GLY A 124 1.04 1.13 22.25
CA GLY A 124 0.96 2.05 21.10
C GLY A 124 1.82 3.29 21.26
N LEU A 125 1.86 3.88 22.46
CA LEU A 125 2.75 4.99 22.79
C LEU A 125 4.24 4.59 22.69
N VAL A 126 4.61 3.42 23.19
CA VAL A 126 5.99 2.91 23.07
C VAL A 126 6.40 2.76 21.60
N ILE A 127 5.52 2.18 20.78
CA ILE A 127 5.73 2.02 19.33
C ILE A 127 5.86 3.39 18.64
N LEU A 128 5.01 4.35 19.00
CA LEU A 128 5.04 5.71 18.47
C LEU A 128 6.36 6.42 18.80
N LEU A 129 6.80 6.37 20.06
CA LEU A 129 8.06 6.97 20.49
C LEU A 129 9.27 6.31 19.83
N ALA A 130 9.27 4.98 19.71
CA ALA A 130 10.28 4.25 18.95
C ALA A 130 10.31 4.70 17.48
N GLY A 131 9.16 4.85 16.84
CA GLY A 131 9.05 5.36 15.47
C GLY A 131 9.65 6.77 15.32
N ILE A 132 9.34 7.69 16.24
CA ILE A 132 9.85 9.07 16.22
C ILE A 132 11.37 9.12 16.41
N LEU A 133 11.93 8.23 17.23
CA LEU A 133 13.37 8.15 17.45
C LEU A 133 14.09 7.55 16.23
N LEU A 134 13.53 6.50 15.62
CA LEU A 134 14.17 5.79 14.51
C LEU A 134 13.96 6.44 13.13
N GLN A 135 12.93 7.29 12.94
CA GLN A 135 12.61 7.89 11.63
C GLN A 135 13.75 8.73 11.03
N ARG A 136 14.66 9.26 11.85
CA ARG A 136 15.84 10.00 11.37
C ARG A 136 16.86 9.10 10.68
N ARG A 137 16.89 7.82 11.05
CA ARG A 137 17.90 6.86 10.60
C ARG A 137 17.33 5.88 9.57
N TRP A 138 16.04 5.55 9.67
CA TRP A 138 15.34 4.63 8.77
C TRP A 138 14.00 5.23 8.32
N PRO A 139 13.81 5.54 7.02
CA PRO A 139 12.55 6.10 6.52
C PRO A 139 11.32 5.23 6.80
N ILE A 140 11.49 3.91 6.89
CA ILE A 140 10.44 2.92 7.17
C ILE A 140 9.81 3.15 8.55
N ALA A 141 10.56 3.71 9.51
CA ALA A 141 10.05 3.96 10.85
C ALA A 141 8.92 5.02 10.89
N LYS A 142 8.70 5.78 9.81
CA LYS A 142 7.51 6.63 9.65
C LYS A 142 6.21 5.81 9.68
N LEU A 143 6.21 4.58 9.13
CA LEU A 143 5.05 3.68 9.21
C LEU A 143 4.76 3.30 10.66
N LEU A 144 5.81 3.09 11.46
CA LEU A 144 5.70 2.76 12.88
C LEU A 144 5.05 3.90 13.68
N VAL A 145 5.35 5.16 13.35
CA VAL A 145 4.72 6.34 13.97
C VAL A 145 3.21 6.36 13.73
N VAL A 146 2.79 6.24 12.46
CA VAL A 146 1.36 6.30 12.11
C VAL A 146 0.60 5.11 12.70
N ASN A 147 1.20 3.92 12.67
CA ASN A 147 0.61 2.70 13.22
C ASN A 147 0.55 2.73 14.75
N GLY A 148 1.59 3.22 15.43
CA GLY A 148 1.61 3.40 16.89
C GLY A 148 0.57 4.41 17.35
N PHE A 149 0.38 5.50 16.58
CA PHE A 149 -0.68 6.48 16.84
C PHE A 149 -2.07 5.86 16.71
N ALA A 150 -2.31 5.08 15.66
CA ALA A 150 -3.58 4.39 15.48
C ALA A 150 -3.83 3.33 16.56
N ALA A 151 -2.81 2.56 16.94
CA ALA A 151 -2.89 1.62 18.06
C ALA A 151 -3.26 2.31 19.37
N MET A 152 -2.71 3.50 19.63
CA MET A 152 -3.08 4.30 20.80
C MET A 152 -4.57 4.71 20.76
N ILE A 153 -5.08 5.15 19.60
CA ILE A 153 -6.50 5.49 19.42
C ILE A 153 -7.39 4.29 19.70
N PHE A 154 -7.10 3.14 19.09
CA PHE A 154 -7.87 1.92 19.30
C PHE A 154 -7.71 1.35 20.72
N GLY A 155 -6.58 1.60 21.38
CA GLY A 155 -6.39 1.34 22.80
C GLY A 155 -7.40 2.08 23.67
N PHE A 156 -7.69 3.35 23.36
CA PHE A 156 -8.76 4.08 24.05
C PHE A 156 -10.16 3.52 23.70
N VAL A 157 -10.37 3.06 22.47
CA VAL A 157 -11.63 2.44 22.04
C VAL A 157 -11.93 1.16 22.83
N PHE A 158 -10.92 0.30 23.03
CA PHE A 158 -11.03 -0.94 23.79
C PHE A 158 -10.85 -0.76 25.30
N GLY A 159 -10.33 0.38 25.76
CA GLY A 159 -10.07 0.66 27.17
C GLY A 159 -8.81 -0.04 27.73
N SER A 160 -7.83 -0.38 26.89
CA SER A 160 -6.60 -1.07 27.32
C SER A 160 -5.41 -0.12 27.46
N VAL A 161 -4.80 -0.10 28.65
CA VAL A 161 -3.53 0.62 28.91
C VAL A 161 -2.50 -0.35 29.48
N PHE A 162 -1.46 -0.69 28.71
CA PHE A 162 -0.42 -1.65 29.14
C PHE A 162 -1.00 -2.98 29.66
N GLY A 163 -2.10 -3.44 29.06
CA GLY A 163 -2.82 -4.64 29.50
C GLY A 163 -3.63 -4.50 30.79
N SER A 164 -3.75 -3.29 31.34
CA SER A 164 -4.71 -2.99 32.42
C SER A 164 -6.03 -2.50 31.84
N GLU A 165 -7.11 -3.24 32.12
CA GLU A 165 -8.46 -2.97 31.62
C GLU A 165 -9.30 -2.10 32.59
N ASN A 166 -8.78 -1.84 33.80
CA ASN A 166 -9.51 -1.15 34.88
C ASN A 166 -9.20 0.36 34.98
N VAL A 167 -8.27 0.88 34.19
CA VAL A 167 -7.78 2.28 34.33
C VAL A 167 -8.63 3.25 33.52
N ILE A 168 -9.21 2.81 32.41
CA ILE A 168 -10.02 3.64 31.51
C ILE A 168 -11.30 2.88 31.17
N SER A 169 -12.47 3.52 31.33
CA SER A 169 -13.72 2.94 30.85
C SER A 169 -13.66 2.78 29.32
N PRO A 170 -13.94 1.58 28.78
CA PRO A 170 -13.90 1.36 27.34
C PRO A 170 -14.93 2.26 26.66
N LEU A 171 -14.52 2.93 25.58
CA LEU A 171 -15.44 3.76 24.79
C LEU A 171 -16.39 2.92 23.93
N TRP A 172 -16.07 1.65 23.69
CA TRP A 172 -16.88 0.77 22.85
C TRP A 172 -17.15 -0.61 23.45
N VAL A 173 -16.17 -1.52 23.45
CA VAL A 173 -16.36 -2.92 23.86
C VAL A 173 -15.06 -3.48 24.43
N HIS A 174 -15.13 -4.22 25.53
CA HIS A 174 -14.02 -5.03 26.01
C HIS A 174 -13.86 -6.28 25.12
N PRO A 175 -12.70 -6.46 24.46
CA PRO A 175 -12.53 -7.54 23.49
C PRO A 175 -12.82 -8.95 24.04
N ILE A 176 -12.44 -9.23 25.29
CA ILE A 176 -12.62 -10.55 25.90
C ILE A 176 -14.08 -10.80 26.33
N GLU A 177 -14.81 -9.78 26.75
CA GLU A 177 -16.20 -9.92 27.21
C GLU A 177 -17.16 -10.16 26.04
N GLN A 178 -16.88 -9.57 24.87
CA GLN A 178 -17.71 -9.71 23.68
C GLN A 178 -16.87 -10.04 22.43
N PRO A 179 -16.38 -11.28 22.30
CA PRO A 179 -15.52 -11.66 21.20
C PRO A 179 -16.25 -11.65 19.84
N LEU A 180 -17.56 -11.91 19.82
CA LEU A 180 -18.34 -11.92 18.59
C LEU A 180 -18.38 -10.56 17.89
N PRO A 181 -18.75 -9.44 18.55
CA PRO A 181 -18.62 -8.09 17.96
C PRO A 181 -17.20 -7.77 17.46
N VAL A 182 -16.17 -8.15 18.22
CA VAL A 182 -14.77 -7.88 17.83
C VAL A 182 -14.35 -8.62 16.56
N LEU A 183 -14.95 -9.79 16.27
CA LEU A 183 -14.74 -10.52 15.02
C LEU A 183 -15.63 -10.01 13.88
N MET A 184 -16.86 -9.57 14.18
CA MET A 184 -17.83 -9.14 13.16
C MET A 184 -17.50 -7.77 12.57
N VAL A 185 -16.92 -6.85 13.35
CA VAL A 185 -16.59 -5.51 12.85
C VAL A 185 -15.51 -5.52 11.77
N PRO A 186 -14.38 -6.24 11.91
CA PRO A 186 -13.41 -6.36 10.84
C PRO A 186 -13.96 -7.12 9.63
N LEU A 187 -14.87 -8.07 9.84
CA LEU A 187 -15.56 -8.75 8.74
C LEU A 187 -16.40 -7.76 7.91
N ALA A 188 -17.20 -6.91 8.57
CA ALA A 188 -17.96 -5.85 7.92
C ALA A 188 -17.05 -4.79 7.29
N GLY A 189 -15.98 -4.39 7.98
CA GLY A 189 -14.94 -3.52 7.45
C GLY A 189 -14.30 -4.11 6.20
N GLY A 190 -14.00 -5.41 6.21
CA GLY A 190 -13.50 -6.17 5.08
C GLY A 190 -14.40 -6.04 3.86
N VAL A 191 -15.72 -6.21 4.02
CA VAL A 191 -16.68 -5.97 2.94
C VAL A 191 -16.52 -4.57 2.35
N VAL A 192 -16.44 -3.53 3.18
CA VAL A 192 -16.27 -2.14 2.73
C VAL A 192 -14.93 -1.96 1.99
N ILE A 193 -13.86 -2.54 2.50
CA ILE A 193 -12.52 -2.53 1.89
C ILE A 193 -12.53 -3.19 0.50
N LEU A 194 -13.18 -4.35 0.39
CA LEU A 194 -13.27 -5.09 -0.87
C LEU A 194 -14.15 -4.35 -1.87
N LEU A 195 -15.26 -3.75 -1.43
CA LEU A 195 -16.10 -2.88 -2.26
C LEU A 195 -15.31 -1.67 -2.75
N LEU A 196 -14.53 -1.03 -1.90
CA LEU A 196 -13.67 0.09 -2.29
C LEU A 196 -12.64 -0.31 -3.33
N GLY A 197 -12.03 -1.50 -3.20
CA GLY A 197 -11.13 -2.06 -4.23
C GLY A 197 -11.84 -2.28 -5.58
N LEU A 198 -13.09 -2.76 -5.56
CA LEU A 198 -13.91 -2.92 -6.76
C LEU A 198 -14.32 -1.56 -7.36
N MET A 199 -14.53 -0.53 -6.53
CA MET A 199 -14.77 0.84 -7.01
C MET A 199 -13.54 1.46 -7.65
N LEU A 200 -12.34 1.19 -7.13
CA LEU A 200 -11.09 1.61 -7.77
C LEU A 200 -10.93 0.98 -9.16
N ASN A 201 -11.23 -0.32 -9.28
CA ASN A 201 -11.26 -0.99 -10.59
C ASN A 201 -12.26 -0.32 -11.56
N ALA A 202 -13.43 0.11 -11.08
CA ALA A 202 -14.38 0.88 -11.88
C ALA A 202 -13.78 2.20 -12.41
N ALA A 203 -13.05 2.92 -11.55
CA ALA A 203 -12.37 4.17 -11.92
C ALA A 203 -11.25 3.94 -12.94
N GLU A 204 -10.46 2.87 -12.79
CA GLU A 204 -9.44 2.48 -13.78
C GLU A 204 -10.07 2.15 -15.13
N SER A 205 -11.17 1.40 -15.14
CA SER A 205 -11.91 1.06 -16.35
C SER A 205 -12.48 2.29 -17.06
N TRP A 206 -12.86 3.32 -16.31
CA TRP A 206 -13.25 4.63 -16.83
C TRP A 206 -12.08 5.34 -17.51
N TRP A 207 -10.91 5.42 -16.86
CA TRP A 207 -9.72 6.05 -17.43
C TRP A 207 -9.20 5.34 -18.68
N GLN A 208 -9.36 4.01 -18.76
CA GLN A 208 -8.96 3.21 -19.92
C GLN A 208 -9.94 3.26 -21.10
N GLY A 209 -11.08 3.97 -20.97
CA GLY A 209 -12.12 4.05 -22.01
C GLY A 209 -12.89 2.74 -22.22
N LYS A 210 -12.73 1.74 -21.34
CA LYS A 210 -13.38 0.41 -21.42
C LYS A 210 -14.58 0.28 -20.47
N PHE A 211 -15.15 1.40 -20.01
CA PHE A 211 -16.20 1.43 -19.00
C PHE A 211 -17.47 0.64 -19.39
N VAL A 212 -17.86 0.64 -20.67
CA VAL A 212 -19.02 -0.13 -21.14
C VAL A 212 -18.82 -1.63 -20.91
N ARG A 213 -17.60 -2.12 -21.12
CA ARG A 213 -17.25 -3.53 -20.88
C ARG A 213 -17.30 -3.87 -19.39
N TRP A 214 -16.82 -2.96 -18.55
CA TRP A 214 -16.87 -3.07 -17.10
C TRP A 214 -18.32 -3.12 -16.58
N LEU A 215 -19.17 -2.20 -17.08
CA LEU A 215 -20.58 -2.12 -16.69
C LEU A 215 -21.36 -3.40 -17.02
N GLN A 216 -21.03 -4.06 -18.13
CA GLN A 216 -21.75 -5.27 -18.55
C GLN A 216 -21.46 -6.49 -17.66
N VAL A 217 -20.25 -6.61 -17.12
CA VAL A 217 -19.80 -7.86 -16.47
C VAL A 217 -19.36 -7.62 -15.03
N GLU A 218 -18.45 -6.67 -14.80
CA GLU A 218 -17.86 -6.46 -13.49
C GLU A 218 -18.82 -5.73 -12.53
N ALA A 219 -19.58 -4.75 -13.02
CA ALA A 219 -20.58 -4.06 -12.20
C ALA A 219 -21.67 -5.03 -11.67
N ALA A 220 -22.06 -6.01 -12.48
CA ALA A 220 -23.00 -7.04 -12.07
C ALA A 220 -22.44 -7.89 -10.92
N ILE A 221 -21.14 -8.21 -10.93
CA ILE A 221 -20.48 -8.91 -9.81
C ILE A 221 -20.50 -8.04 -8.54
N VAL A 222 -20.23 -6.74 -8.65
CA VAL A 222 -20.26 -5.83 -7.48
C VAL A 222 -21.65 -5.81 -6.85
N VAL A 223 -22.70 -5.63 -7.67
CA VAL A 223 -24.09 -5.61 -7.19
C VAL A 223 -24.51 -6.97 -6.64
N LEU A 224 -24.11 -8.06 -7.30
CA LEU A 224 -24.38 -9.42 -6.83
C LEU A 224 -23.75 -9.68 -5.46
N TYR A 225 -22.48 -9.33 -5.27
CA TYR A 225 -21.78 -9.50 -4.00
C TYR A 225 -22.40 -8.62 -2.90
N ALA A 226 -22.64 -7.33 -3.18
CA ALA A 226 -23.24 -6.41 -2.22
C ALA A 226 -24.65 -6.83 -1.80
N SER A 227 -25.48 -7.27 -2.75
CA SER A 227 -26.85 -7.74 -2.48
C SER A 227 -26.87 -9.06 -1.70
N LEU A 228 -25.91 -9.97 -1.95
CA LEU A 228 -25.77 -11.21 -1.19
C LEU A 228 -25.44 -10.93 0.29
N ILE A 229 -24.55 -9.97 0.55
CA ILE A 229 -24.22 -9.55 1.93
C ILE A 229 -25.39 -8.82 2.57
N ALA A 230 -26.04 -7.92 1.83
CA ALA A 230 -27.21 -7.19 2.31
C ALA A 230 -28.39 -8.11 2.64
N SER A 231 -28.43 -9.33 2.10
CA SER A 231 -29.49 -10.31 2.36
C SER A 231 -29.55 -10.74 3.82
N TYR A 232 -28.44 -10.63 4.55
CA TYR A 232 -28.41 -10.89 5.98
C TYR A 232 -29.24 -9.87 6.76
N PHE A 233 -29.23 -8.61 6.33
CA PHE A 233 -29.98 -7.53 6.99
C PHE A 233 -31.40 -7.42 6.44
N TRP A 234 -31.55 -7.45 5.11
CA TRP A 234 -32.82 -7.25 4.41
C TRP A 234 -33.07 -8.39 3.41
N PRO A 235 -33.99 -9.33 3.70
CA PRO A 235 -34.28 -10.46 2.81
C PRO A 235 -34.70 -10.07 1.38
N GLY A 236 -35.22 -8.84 1.19
CA GLY A 236 -35.61 -8.32 -0.12
C GLY A 236 -34.44 -8.11 -1.09
N SER A 237 -33.18 -8.06 -0.62
CA SER A 237 -32.02 -7.93 -1.52
C SER A 237 -31.78 -9.19 -2.37
N LEU A 238 -32.40 -10.32 -2.03
CA LEU A 238 -32.34 -11.55 -2.83
C LEU A 238 -32.94 -11.36 -4.24
N TYR A 239 -33.94 -10.50 -4.40
CA TYR A 239 -34.45 -10.18 -5.74
C TYR A 239 -33.41 -9.40 -6.56
N ILE A 240 -32.65 -8.53 -5.91
CA ILE A 240 -31.58 -7.75 -6.53
C ILE A 240 -30.43 -8.68 -6.94
N SER A 241 -30.09 -9.69 -6.13
CA SER A 241 -29.05 -10.66 -6.47
C SER A 241 -29.45 -11.52 -7.67
N LEU A 242 -30.71 -11.93 -7.76
CA LEU A 242 -31.25 -12.63 -8.95
C LEU A 242 -31.20 -11.75 -10.21
N LEU A 243 -31.57 -10.47 -10.09
CA LEU A 243 -31.46 -9.51 -11.20
C LEU A 243 -30.00 -9.27 -11.63
N ALA A 244 -29.08 -9.17 -10.67
CA ALA A 244 -27.65 -9.01 -10.94
C ALA A 244 -27.05 -10.24 -11.61
N LEU A 245 -27.50 -11.45 -11.25
CA LEU A 245 -27.12 -12.69 -11.93
C LEU A 245 -27.56 -12.69 -13.39
N ILE A 246 -28.81 -12.32 -13.66
CA ILE A 246 -29.34 -12.22 -15.02
C ILE A 246 -28.56 -11.14 -15.81
N TRP A 247 -28.31 -9.99 -15.20
CA TRP A 247 -27.53 -8.91 -15.80
C TRP A 247 -26.13 -9.38 -16.20
N TYR A 248 -25.43 -10.11 -15.32
CA TYR A 248 -24.13 -10.67 -15.64
C TYR A 248 -24.19 -11.63 -16.83
N LEU A 249 -25.15 -12.55 -16.86
CA LEU A 249 -25.29 -13.54 -17.93
C LEU A 249 -25.59 -12.87 -19.28
N ILE A 250 -26.40 -11.82 -19.28
CA ILE A 250 -26.67 -11.05 -20.50
C ILE A 250 -25.40 -10.31 -20.94
N GLY A 251 -24.69 -9.67 -20.00
CA GLY A 251 -23.44 -8.97 -20.28
C GLY A 251 -22.33 -9.86 -20.83
N SER A 252 -22.22 -11.10 -20.34
CA SER A 252 -21.23 -12.07 -20.81
C SER A 252 -21.52 -12.53 -22.24
N VAL A 253 -22.79 -12.74 -22.60
CA VAL A 253 -23.21 -13.12 -23.96
C VAL A 253 -22.98 -11.97 -24.96
N LEU A 254 -23.25 -10.73 -24.55
CA LEU A 254 -23.03 -9.54 -25.40
C LEU A 254 -21.56 -9.34 -25.79
N GLN A 255 -20.61 -9.76 -24.95
CA GLN A 255 -19.17 -9.65 -25.24
C GLN A 255 -18.65 -10.76 -26.18
N SER A 256 -19.37 -11.86 -26.37
CA SER A 256 -18.90 -13.00 -27.18
C SER A 256 -20.08 -13.77 -27.82
N PRO A 257 -20.66 -13.23 -28.91
CA PRO A 257 -21.89 -13.76 -29.50
C PRO A 257 -21.72 -15.05 -30.32
N HIS A 258 -20.47 -15.45 -30.65
CA HIS A 258 -20.22 -16.51 -31.64
C HIS A 258 -20.44 -17.95 -31.10
N ALA A 259 -20.63 -18.15 -29.79
CA ALA A 259 -20.87 -19.47 -29.20
C ALA A 259 -21.63 -19.40 -27.85
N MET A 260 -22.90 -18.98 -27.88
CA MET A 260 -23.71 -18.70 -26.68
C MET A 260 -23.64 -19.79 -25.59
N LEU A 261 -23.76 -21.07 -25.94
CA LEU A 261 -23.80 -22.18 -24.97
C LEU A 261 -22.45 -22.38 -24.26
N LYS A 262 -21.33 -22.23 -24.98
CA LYS A 262 -19.98 -22.29 -24.40
C LYS A 262 -19.68 -21.06 -23.55
N THR A 263 -20.08 -19.87 -24.02
CA THR A 263 -19.92 -18.60 -23.29
C THR A 263 -20.69 -18.62 -21.97
N ILE A 264 -21.93 -19.11 -21.95
CA ILE A 264 -22.73 -19.23 -20.73
C ILE A 264 -22.04 -20.16 -19.73
N ALA A 265 -21.65 -21.37 -20.16
CA ALA A 265 -20.97 -22.32 -19.29
C ALA A 265 -19.65 -21.76 -18.69
N ALA A 266 -18.83 -21.12 -19.53
CA ALA A 266 -17.60 -20.47 -19.07
C ALA A 266 -17.88 -19.31 -18.12
N SER A 267 -18.90 -18.50 -18.41
CA SER A 267 -19.26 -17.33 -17.61
C SER A 267 -19.78 -17.71 -16.22
N VAL A 268 -20.58 -18.78 -16.12
CA VAL A 268 -21.02 -19.34 -14.82
C VAL A 268 -19.82 -19.84 -14.02
N GLY A 269 -18.87 -20.53 -14.65
CA GLY A 269 -17.63 -20.95 -14.00
C GLY A 269 -16.84 -19.75 -13.45
N SER A 270 -16.65 -18.71 -14.27
CA SER A 270 -15.93 -17.50 -13.84
C SER A 270 -16.66 -16.70 -12.78
N LEU A 271 -18.00 -16.65 -12.80
CA LEU A 271 -18.80 -16.06 -11.72
C LEU A 271 -18.56 -16.77 -10.41
N LEU A 272 -18.63 -18.10 -10.45
CA LEU A 272 -18.53 -18.94 -9.28
C LEU A 272 -17.13 -18.76 -8.65
N GLU A 273 -16.08 -18.82 -9.47
CA GLU A 273 -14.71 -18.54 -9.05
C GLU A 273 -14.57 -17.16 -8.40
N ASN A 274 -15.05 -16.10 -9.07
CA ASN A 274 -14.99 -14.74 -8.56
C ASN A 274 -15.76 -14.59 -7.24
N LEU A 275 -16.99 -15.11 -7.16
CA LEU A 275 -17.80 -15.04 -5.93
C LEU A 275 -17.14 -15.80 -4.78
N PHE A 276 -16.61 -17.00 -5.03
CA PHE A 276 -15.88 -17.74 -3.99
C PHE A 276 -14.64 -16.98 -3.53
N GLN A 277 -13.87 -16.40 -4.45
CA GLN A 277 -12.71 -15.59 -4.10
C GLN A 277 -13.12 -14.38 -3.26
N LEU A 278 -14.22 -13.69 -3.60
CA LEU A 278 -14.76 -12.60 -2.80
C LEU A 278 -15.14 -13.05 -1.39
N LEU A 279 -15.84 -14.18 -1.26
CA LEU A 279 -16.26 -14.73 0.03
C LEU A 279 -15.07 -15.15 0.89
N ILE A 280 -14.10 -15.87 0.33
CA ILE A 280 -12.87 -16.30 1.03
C ILE A 280 -12.08 -15.08 1.51
N ASN A 281 -11.92 -14.07 0.64
CA ASN A 281 -11.25 -12.82 1.00
C ASN A 281 -12.01 -12.05 2.08
N THR A 282 -13.34 -12.11 2.11
CA THR A 282 -14.16 -11.49 3.17
C THR A 282 -13.92 -12.19 4.50
N ILE A 283 -14.01 -13.53 4.51
CA ILE A 283 -13.78 -14.36 5.71
C ILE A 283 -12.36 -14.17 6.27
N SER A 284 -11.38 -13.91 5.41
CA SER A 284 -10.00 -13.62 5.84
C SER A 284 -9.90 -12.43 6.81
N PHE A 285 -10.80 -11.43 6.72
CA PHE A 285 -10.78 -10.29 7.63
C PHE A 285 -11.16 -10.65 9.08
N VAL A 286 -11.80 -11.80 9.34
CA VAL A 286 -11.99 -12.32 10.70
C VAL A 286 -10.66 -12.43 11.44
N ARG A 287 -9.56 -12.68 10.72
CA ARG A 287 -8.21 -12.74 11.31
C ARG A 287 -7.84 -11.46 12.05
N VAL A 288 -8.21 -10.29 11.52
CA VAL A 288 -7.96 -8.99 12.15
C VAL A 288 -8.56 -8.94 13.56
N GLY A 289 -9.80 -9.42 13.71
CA GLY A 289 -10.44 -9.53 15.02
C GLY A 289 -9.82 -10.61 15.90
N ALA A 290 -9.45 -11.76 15.33
CA ALA A 290 -8.81 -12.84 16.09
C ALA A 290 -7.46 -12.40 16.71
N PHE A 291 -6.69 -11.57 16.00
CA PHE A 291 -5.46 -10.99 16.54
C PHE A 291 -5.72 -9.96 17.63
N ALA A 292 -6.76 -9.15 17.52
CA ALA A 292 -7.19 -8.25 18.61
C ALA A 292 -7.56 -9.03 19.89
N LEU A 293 -8.25 -10.18 19.73
CA LEU A 293 -8.58 -11.06 20.85
C LEU A 293 -7.35 -11.76 21.43
N ALA A 294 -6.42 -12.18 20.59
CA ALA A 294 -5.15 -12.78 21.04
C ALA A 294 -4.34 -11.77 21.86
N HIS A 295 -4.26 -10.53 21.39
CA HIS A 295 -3.59 -9.42 22.06
C HIS A 295 -4.16 -9.14 23.44
N ALA A 296 -5.49 -8.97 23.51
CA ALA A 296 -6.18 -8.77 24.78
C ALA A 296 -5.99 -9.97 25.72
N GLY A 297 -6.14 -11.19 25.21
CA GLY A 297 -5.96 -12.42 25.99
C GLY A 297 -4.56 -12.59 26.56
N LEU A 298 -3.52 -12.33 25.76
CA LEU A 298 -2.12 -12.40 26.19
C LEU A 298 -1.80 -11.31 27.22
N SER A 299 -2.29 -10.09 26.99
CA SER A 299 -2.14 -8.97 27.92
C SER A 299 -2.79 -9.27 29.28
N MET A 300 -4.01 -9.79 29.27
CA MET A 300 -4.73 -10.20 30.48
C MET A 300 -4.01 -11.37 31.20
N ALA A 301 -3.43 -12.32 30.47
CA ALA A 301 -2.64 -13.39 31.07
C ALA A 301 -1.41 -12.86 31.83
N PHE A 302 -0.65 -11.93 31.26
CA PHE A 302 0.48 -11.31 31.97
C PHE A 302 0.04 -10.46 33.16
N TYR A 303 -1.08 -9.73 33.02
CA TYR A 303 -1.63 -8.94 34.11
C TYR A 303 -2.08 -9.82 35.30
N THR A 304 -2.82 -10.90 35.02
CA THR A 304 -3.27 -11.84 36.05
C THR A 304 -2.09 -12.52 36.75
N MET A 305 -1.06 -12.97 36.02
CA MET A 305 0.17 -13.52 36.61
C MET A 305 0.89 -12.51 37.52
N ALA A 306 0.96 -11.24 37.11
CA ALA A 306 1.57 -10.19 37.90
C ALA A 306 0.76 -9.88 39.18
N SER A 307 -0.58 -9.91 39.09
CA SER A 307 -1.47 -9.66 40.23
C SER A 307 -1.51 -10.81 41.25
N ALA A 308 -1.22 -12.04 40.81
CA ALA A 308 -1.16 -13.23 41.67
C ALA A 308 0.10 -13.27 42.56
N THR A 309 1.05 -12.36 42.32
CA THR A 309 2.33 -12.32 43.03
C THR A 309 2.29 -11.30 44.17
N ASN A 310 2.58 -11.75 45.40
CA ASN A 310 2.58 -10.87 46.59
C ASN A 310 3.77 -9.87 46.65
N SER A 311 4.79 -10.05 45.83
CA SER A 311 5.94 -9.14 45.76
C SER A 311 5.78 -8.09 44.67
N MET A 312 5.82 -6.82 45.06
CA MET A 312 5.72 -5.67 44.14
C MET A 312 6.81 -5.67 43.05
N ILE A 313 8.03 -6.07 43.41
CA ILE A 313 9.18 -6.11 42.48
C ILE A 313 8.96 -7.18 41.41
N LEU A 314 8.49 -8.36 41.81
CA LEU A 314 8.27 -9.47 40.89
C LEU A 314 7.05 -9.20 39.98
N SER A 315 5.99 -8.60 40.51
CA SER A 315 4.83 -8.15 39.73
C SER A 315 5.23 -7.14 38.64
N PHE A 316 6.03 -6.14 39.00
CA PHE A 316 6.55 -5.15 38.04
C PHE A 316 7.43 -5.79 36.97
N LEU A 317 8.32 -6.72 37.36
CA LEU A 317 9.19 -7.42 36.42
C LEU A 317 8.39 -8.26 35.41
N ILE A 318 7.34 -8.96 35.87
CA ILE A 318 6.45 -9.74 35.00
C ILE A 318 5.75 -8.84 34.00
N LEU A 319 5.20 -7.69 34.45
CA LEU A 319 4.53 -6.74 33.54
C LEU A 319 5.50 -6.11 32.53
N LEU A 320 6.71 -5.76 32.96
CA LEU A 320 7.72 -5.19 32.08
C LEU A 320 8.10 -6.18 30.97
N ILE A 321 8.45 -7.42 31.36
CA ILE A 321 8.84 -8.47 30.41
C ILE A 321 7.66 -8.85 29.51
N GLY A 322 6.46 -8.99 30.08
CA GLY A 322 5.24 -9.29 29.34
C GLY A 322 4.94 -8.26 28.26
N ASN A 323 4.95 -6.97 28.61
CA ASN A 323 4.73 -5.89 27.64
C ASN A 323 5.81 -5.85 26.54
N ILE A 324 7.08 -6.10 26.88
CA ILE A 324 8.16 -6.19 25.87
C ILE A 324 7.90 -7.34 24.90
N ILE A 325 7.49 -8.51 25.41
CA ILE A 325 7.17 -9.68 24.59
C ILE A 325 5.97 -9.38 23.69
N ILE A 326 4.90 -8.80 24.22
CA ILE A 326 3.69 -8.46 23.46
C ILE A 326 4.04 -7.47 22.33
N ILE A 327 4.74 -6.37 22.65
CA ILE A 327 5.14 -5.36 21.66
C ILE A 327 5.99 -5.99 20.54
N LEU A 328 6.97 -6.84 20.88
CA LEU A 328 7.87 -7.42 19.90
C LEU A 328 7.20 -8.52 19.07
N LEU A 329 6.57 -9.49 19.72
CA LEU A 329 5.98 -10.66 19.08
C LEU A 329 4.73 -10.27 18.30
N GLU A 330 3.77 -9.63 18.97
CA GLU A 330 2.50 -9.31 18.35
C GLU A 330 2.63 -8.12 17.39
N GLY A 331 3.44 -7.12 17.72
CA GLY A 331 3.74 -6.04 16.77
C GLY A 331 4.29 -6.57 15.44
N LEU A 332 5.17 -7.58 15.47
CA LEU A 332 5.66 -8.25 14.28
C LEU A 332 4.55 -9.05 13.57
N VAL A 333 3.81 -9.89 14.29
CA VAL A 333 2.75 -10.73 13.72
C VAL A 333 1.66 -9.89 13.07
N VAL A 334 1.21 -8.83 13.74
CA VAL A 334 0.21 -7.88 13.24
C VAL A 334 0.71 -7.15 11.99
N THR A 335 1.99 -6.76 11.95
CA THR A 335 2.59 -6.12 10.76
C THR A 335 2.60 -7.07 9.55
N ILE A 336 3.04 -8.32 9.76
CA ILE A 336 3.06 -9.35 8.71
C ILE A 336 1.64 -9.59 8.19
N GLN A 337 0.69 -9.73 9.10
CA GLN A 337 -0.70 -10.01 8.74
C GLN A 337 -1.36 -8.82 8.03
N THR A 338 -1.11 -7.59 8.48
CA THR A 338 -1.60 -6.37 7.81
C THR A 338 -1.06 -6.32 6.38
N THR A 339 0.24 -6.57 6.20
CA THR A 339 0.88 -6.64 4.88
C THR A 339 0.23 -7.71 4.00
N ARG A 340 -0.09 -8.89 4.55
CA ARG A 340 -0.80 -9.95 3.83
C ARG A 340 -2.14 -9.47 3.30
N LEU A 341 -2.99 -8.91 4.17
CA LEU A 341 -4.32 -8.37 3.85
C LEU A 341 -4.27 -7.35 2.69
N ILE A 342 -3.24 -6.52 2.67
CA ILE A 342 -3.07 -5.50 1.64
C ILE A 342 -2.65 -6.11 0.31
N LEU A 343 -1.63 -6.97 0.33
CA LEU A 343 -1.05 -7.53 -0.89
C LEU A 343 -1.98 -8.55 -1.55
N PHE A 344 -2.60 -9.45 -0.79
CA PHE A 344 -3.33 -10.59 -1.35
C PHE A 344 -4.84 -10.36 -1.43
N GLU A 345 -5.44 -9.62 -0.49
CA GLU A 345 -6.88 -9.40 -0.48
C GLU A 345 -7.28 -8.08 -1.14
N PHE A 346 -6.48 -7.02 -1.01
CA PHE A 346 -6.79 -5.69 -1.56
C PHE A 346 -6.15 -5.44 -2.93
N PHE A 347 -4.82 -5.53 -3.07
CA PHE A 347 -4.10 -5.12 -4.29
C PHE A 347 -4.40 -5.97 -5.52
N ILE A 348 -4.52 -7.29 -5.38
CA ILE A 348 -4.80 -8.21 -6.51
C ILE A 348 -6.09 -7.86 -7.26
N ARG A 349 -6.97 -7.03 -6.69
CA ARG A 349 -8.26 -6.64 -7.28
C ARG A 349 -8.18 -5.57 -8.36
N PHE A 350 -7.16 -4.72 -8.34
CA PHE A 350 -7.04 -3.59 -9.26
C PHE A 350 -5.61 -3.41 -9.79
N LEU A 351 -4.58 -3.66 -8.97
CA LEU A 351 -3.21 -3.37 -9.36
C LEU A 351 -2.59 -4.50 -10.18
N ARG A 352 -2.16 -4.19 -11.41
CA ARG A 352 -1.39 -5.13 -12.26
C ARG A 352 0.11 -4.92 -12.14
N GLY A 353 0.55 -3.72 -11.74
CA GLY A 353 1.96 -3.43 -11.43
C GLY A 353 2.88 -3.47 -12.66
N THR A 354 2.34 -3.20 -13.84
CA THR A 354 3.07 -3.31 -15.13
C THR A 354 3.88 -2.06 -15.48
N GLY A 355 3.87 -1.04 -14.63
CA GLY A 355 4.55 0.23 -14.88
C GLY A 355 6.07 0.15 -14.76
N ARG A 356 6.77 1.02 -15.49
CA ARG A 356 8.22 1.19 -15.40
C ARG A 356 8.54 2.32 -14.42
N MET A 357 9.36 2.08 -13.40
CA MET A 357 9.79 3.15 -12.48
C MET A 357 10.73 4.15 -13.16
N PHE A 358 10.52 5.44 -12.93
CA PHE A 358 11.46 6.49 -13.35
C PHE A 358 12.73 6.45 -12.51
N ARG A 359 13.87 6.27 -13.19
CA ARG A 359 15.20 6.38 -12.59
C ARG A 359 15.89 7.61 -13.19
N PRO A 360 16.04 8.71 -12.43
CA PRO A 360 16.74 9.87 -12.93
C PRO A 360 18.20 9.52 -13.18
N LEU A 361 18.77 10.12 -14.22
CA LEU A 361 20.18 9.96 -14.55
C LEU A 361 21.01 10.64 -13.45
N THR A 362 21.83 9.87 -12.75
CA THR A 362 22.73 10.39 -11.71
C THR A 362 23.87 11.16 -12.34
N ALA A 363 24.25 12.31 -11.77
CA ALA A 363 25.40 13.05 -12.28
C ALA A 363 26.71 12.24 -12.15
N PRO A 364 27.68 12.42 -13.07
CA PRO A 364 28.99 11.81 -12.91
C PRO A 364 29.62 12.28 -11.59
N THR A 365 30.19 11.34 -10.83
CA THR A 365 30.79 11.62 -9.52
C THR A 365 32.00 12.53 -9.70
N ASP A 366 31.88 13.79 -9.27
CA ASP A 366 32.99 14.72 -9.32
C ASP A 366 34.00 14.42 -8.20
N THR A 367 35.28 14.49 -8.53
CA THR A 367 36.40 14.11 -7.64
C THR A 367 36.61 15.08 -6.47
N SER A 368 35.82 16.15 -6.36
CA SER A 368 35.90 17.12 -5.26
C SER A 368 35.20 16.65 -3.97
N ASP A 369 34.32 15.65 -4.02
CA ASP A 369 33.51 15.24 -2.86
C ASP A 369 34.22 14.23 -1.93
N THR A 370 35.36 13.67 -2.34
CA THR A 370 36.18 12.80 -1.48
C THR A 370 36.98 13.56 -0.42
N ARG A 371 36.89 14.90 -0.35
CA ARG A 371 37.49 15.69 0.74
C ARG A 371 36.60 15.88 1.97
N ARG A 372 35.34 15.40 1.96
CA ARG A 372 34.40 15.54 3.10
C ARG A 372 34.20 14.28 3.93
N THR A 373 34.84 13.17 3.57
CA THR A 373 34.75 11.90 4.30
C THR A 373 36.16 11.39 4.64
N THR A 374 36.85 12.12 5.51
CA THR A 374 37.92 11.60 6.37
C THR A 374 37.84 12.30 7.70
#